data_AF-M4SUW7-F1
#
_entry.id   AF-M4SUW7-F1
#
_cell.length_a   1.000
_cell.length_b   1.000
_cell.length_c   1.000
_cell.angle_alpha   90.00
_cell.angle_beta   90.00
_cell.angle_gamma   90.00
#
_symmetry.space_group_name_H-M   'P 1'
#
loop_
_entity.id
_entity.type
_entity.pdbx_description
1 polymer ?
#
loop_
_entity_poly.entity_id
_entity_poly.type
_entity_poly.pdbx_seq_one_letter_code
_entity_poly.pdbx_strand_id
1 'polypeptide(L)'
;VAVALKGAATGLTTVQDSNRRLTEKLNLLLLIAPDYTQAIQIVLAVIERRSAAANTKATHLLTKGPAAAAAAAYASGRIEEFVSVWRQARGDDKSTNACIKPSTGGNYKPAFEAACKALDYNSQQSTEQTLSAIPEAQLPSSAALAAQATDCKLATNGLGAYVGIHGTTAKLTCADGILTADATDDLRAASWSDKIPTNPSLNAAKTSITTVAHAAAAPTPTPITTVDTLEQAIPAGEPQGEWLQAIKEANGNEQLTATQTKTKIDDFFGKKRNDNISILFTLMIRQLSFMSTKKREVTFKSFLELEPEDVAALTAERLKDLNTKPSCPHKDSNNNDGAKNNQSCDQITNPDECRPEVRCKYNYTSQACEKDPKSAVAKTNKEAGGSTTDVKFSEYGSKDKCEAVNKDGKKHCGWRKGKDNEDDKEKERSTKISVFLSIINWL
;
A
#
# COMPACT_ATOMS: atom_id res chain seq x y z
N VAL A 1 17.51 -2.97 17.33
CA VAL A 1 16.98 -3.39 16.00
C VAL A 1 15.59 -4.05 16.12
N ALA A 2 15.44 -5.17 16.83
CA ALA A 2 14.17 -5.91 16.91
C ALA A 2 12.96 -5.07 17.40
N VAL A 3 13.14 -4.27 18.45
CA VAL A 3 12.07 -3.40 18.99
C VAL A 3 11.57 -2.39 17.95
N ALA A 4 12.49 -1.72 17.26
CA ALA A 4 12.14 -0.75 16.22
C ALA A 4 11.48 -1.40 15.00
N LEU A 5 11.92 -2.60 14.62
CA LEU A 5 11.25 -3.38 13.58
C LEU A 5 9.82 -3.75 14.00
N LYS A 6 9.61 -4.13 15.27
CA LYS A 6 8.28 -4.40 15.81
C LYS A 6 7.38 -3.16 15.78
N GLY A 7 7.90 -2.00 16.19
CA GLY A 7 7.17 -0.74 16.13
C GLY A 7 6.77 -0.36 14.70
N ALA A 8 7.72 -0.44 13.76
CA ALA A 8 7.47 -0.19 12.35
C ALA A 8 6.45 -1.19 11.75
N ALA A 9 6.55 -2.49 12.10
CA ALA A 9 5.62 -3.51 11.66
C ALA A 9 4.19 -3.22 12.14
N THR A 10 4.00 -2.88 13.42
CA THR A 10 2.68 -2.50 13.95
C THR A 10 2.08 -1.31 13.20
N GLY A 11 2.87 -0.26 12.95
CA GLY A 11 2.42 0.90 12.20
C GLY A 11 2.01 0.57 10.76
N LEU A 12 2.76 -0.32 10.09
CA LEU A 12 2.46 -0.78 8.73
C LEU A 12 1.19 -1.61 8.67
N THR A 13 0.99 -2.53 9.61
CA THR A 13 -0.25 -3.33 9.71
C THR A 13 -1.47 -2.44 9.90
N THR A 14 -1.40 -1.45 10.79
CA THR A 14 -2.50 -0.49 11.01
C THR A 14 -2.87 0.25 9.73
N VAL A 15 -1.88 0.65 8.92
CA VAL A 15 -2.11 1.36 7.66
C VAL A 15 -2.74 0.44 6.62
N GLN A 16 -2.26 -0.80 6.47
CA GLN A 16 -2.85 -1.78 5.57
C GLN A 16 -4.29 -2.10 5.93
N ASP A 17 -4.58 -2.34 7.22
CA ASP A 17 -5.93 -2.63 7.69
C ASP A 17 -6.87 -1.44 7.47
N SER A 18 -6.39 -0.23 7.73
CA SER A 18 -7.17 1.00 7.48
C SER A 18 -7.45 1.19 6.00
N ASN A 19 -6.45 0.99 5.13
CA ASN A 19 -6.60 1.09 3.68
C ASN A 19 -7.57 0.05 3.12
N ARG A 20 -7.51 -1.20 3.60
CA ARG A 20 -8.45 -2.26 3.21
C ARG A 20 -9.89 -1.89 3.58
N ARG A 21 -10.12 -1.48 4.84
CA ARG A 21 -11.44 -1.05 5.31
C ARG A 21 -11.99 0.13 4.52
N LEU A 22 -11.13 1.11 4.19
CA LEU A 22 -11.55 2.25 3.38
C LEU A 22 -11.86 1.85 1.94
N THR A 23 -11.10 0.94 1.35
CA THR A 23 -11.37 0.40 0.00
C THR A 23 -12.74 -0.26 -0.06
N GLU A 24 -13.08 -1.10 0.92
CA GLU A 24 -14.40 -1.75 1.03
C GLU A 24 -15.53 -0.70 1.08
N LYS A 25 -15.35 0.36 1.89
CA LYS A 25 -16.30 1.47 2.00
C LYS A 25 -16.43 2.22 0.67
N LEU A 26 -15.33 2.57 0.02
CA LEU A 26 -15.34 3.28 -1.27
C LEU A 26 -16.01 2.45 -2.38
N ASN A 27 -15.86 1.14 -2.36
CA ASN A 27 -16.59 0.25 -3.27
C ASN A 27 -18.10 0.30 -3.03
N LEU A 28 -18.56 0.36 -1.77
CA LEU A 28 -19.97 0.64 -1.47
C LEU A 28 -20.37 2.04 -1.98
N LEU A 29 -19.51 3.05 -1.82
CA LEU A 29 -19.78 4.41 -2.27
C LEU A 29 -20.00 4.49 -3.79
N LEU A 30 -19.26 3.71 -4.58
CA LEU A 30 -19.47 3.59 -6.04
C LEU A 30 -20.88 3.12 -6.39
N LEU A 31 -21.53 2.31 -5.53
CA LEU A 31 -22.87 1.80 -5.77
C LEU A 31 -23.97 2.79 -5.39
N ILE A 32 -23.73 3.65 -4.40
CA ILE A 32 -24.75 4.56 -3.84
C ILE A 32 -24.60 6.01 -4.30
N ALA A 33 -23.42 6.41 -4.79
CA ALA A 33 -23.12 7.77 -5.24
C ALA A 33 -22.42 7.77 -6.62
N PRO A 34 -23.11 7.30 -7.69
CA PRO A 34 -22.51 7.15 -9.02
C PRO A 34 -22.02 8.48 -9.62
N ASP A 35 -22.62 9.61 -9.23
CA ASP A 35 -22.23 10.94 -9.70
C ASP A 35 -20.80 11.34 -9.29
N TYR A 36 -20.23 10.66 -8.28
CA TYR A 36 -18.87 10.88 -7.78
C TYR A 36 -17.88 9.78 -8.17
N THR A 37 -18.21 8.95 -9.17
CA THR A 37 -17.39 7.78 -9.57
C THR A 37 -15.91 8.13 -9.78
N GLN A 38 -15.61 9.21 -10.50
CA GLN A 38 -14.24 9.63 -10.78
C GLN A 38 -13.49 10.06 -9.52
N ALA A 39 -14.14 10.82 -8.62
CA ALA A 39 -13.55 11.20 -7.34
C ALA A 39 -13.23 9.95 -6.49
N ILE A 40 -14.16 9.00 -6.44
CA ILE A 40 -14.00 7.74 -5.69
C ILE A 40 -12.85 6.91 -6.26
N GLN A 41 -12.75 6.78 -7.60
CA GLN A 41 -11.67 6.07 -8.27
C GLN A 41 -10.30 6.69 -8.00
N ILE A 42 -10.20 8.02 -7.97
CA ILE A 42 -8.96 8.72 -7.62
C ILE A 42 -8.56 8.39 -6.18
N VAL A 43 -9.50 8.44 -5.23
CA VAL A 43 -9.21 8.08 -3.82
C VAL A 43 -8.78 6.62 -3.69
N LEU A 44 -9.43 5.69 -4.42
CA LEU A 44 -9.03 4.27 -4.48
C LEU A 44 -7.59 4.11 -4.99
N ALA A 45 -7.23 4.78 -6.08
CA ALA A 45 -5.88 4.75 -6.63
C ALA A 45 -4.82 5.32 -5.65
N VAL A 46 -5.15 6.37 -4.89
CA VAL A 46 -4.29 6.88 -3.81
C VAL A 46 -4.09 5.83 -2.72
N ILE A 47 -5.16 5.17 -2.27
CA ILE A 47 -5.09 4.13 -1.22
C ILE A 47 -4.27 2.92 -1.69
N GLU A 48 -4.41 2.53 -2.95
CA GLU A 48 -3.62 1.45 -3.54
C GLU A 48 -2.12 1.79 -3.51
N ARG A 49 -1.76 3.03 -3.87
CA ARG A 49 -0.36 3.50 -3.78
C ARG A 49 0.17 3.52 -2.36
N ARG A 50 -0.63 3.98 -1.40
CA ARG A 50 -0.24 3.94 0.02
C ARG A 50 -0.03 2.50 0.50
N SER A 51 -0.86 1.58 0.04
CA SER A 51 -0.74 0.15 0.36
C SER A 51 0.52 -0.46 -0.26
N ALA A 52 0.82 -0.13 -1.52
CA ALA A 52 2.05 -0.56 -2.20
C ALA A 52 3.31 0.02 -1.53
N ALA A 53 3.29 1.28 -1.10
CA ALA A 53 4.38 1.90 -0.37
C ALA A 53 4.60 1.24 0.99
N ALA A 54 3.51 0.95 1.73
CA ALA A 54 3.58 0.22 2.99
C ALA A 54 4.13 -1.20 2.79
N ASN A 55 3.70 -1.93 1.76
CA ASN A 55 4.22 -3.26 1.40
C ASN A 55 5.71 -3.23 1.06
N THR A 56 6.14 -2.23 0.28
CA THR A 56 7.54 -2.04 -0.10
C THR A 56 8.40 -1.81 1.14
N LYS A 57 7.95 -0.92 2.04
CA LYS A 57 8.63 -0.66 3.33
C LYS A 57 8.66 -1.92 4.20
N ALA A 58 7.55 -2.65 4.32
CA ALA A 58 7.48 -3.90 5.08
C ALA A 58 8.48 -4.94 4.55
N THR A 59 8.49 -5.16 3.24
CA THR A 59 9.41 -6.09 2.56
C THR A 59 10.86 -5.70 2.78
N HIS A 60 11.18 -4.40 2.67
CA HIS A 60 12.52 -3.91 2.95
C HIS A 60 12.96 -4.21 4.40
N LEU A 61 12.10 -3.94 5.37
CA LEU A 61 12.38 -4.19 6.78
C LEU A 61 12.49 -5.69 7.11
N LEU A 62 11.66 -6.53 6.49
CA LEU A 62 11.71 -8.00 6.67
C LEU A 62 12.96 -8.62 6.05
N THR A 63 13.45 -8.06 4.94
CA THR A 63 14.65 -8.59 4.26
C THR A 63 15.94 -8.06 4.85
N LYS A 64 15.99 -6.79 5.26
CA LYS A 64 17.21 -6.14 5.79
C LYS A 64 17.32 -6.20 7.32
N GLY A 65 16.21 -6.28 8.03
CA GLY A 65 16.15 -6.34 9.48
C GLY A 65 16.94 -7.49 10.10
N PRO A 66 16.71 -8.75 9.68
CA PRO A 66 17.47 -9.91 10.18
C PRO A 66 18.96 -9.82 9.87
N ALA A 67 19.32 -9.36 8.68
CA ALA A 67 20.73 -9.17 8.30
C ALA A 67 21.43 -8.12 9.17
N ALA A 68 20.75 -7.00 9.47
CA ALA A 68 21.28 -5.98 10.37
C ALA A 68 21.43 -6.50 11.81
N ALA A 69 20.46 -7.29 12.29
CA ALA A 69 20.55 -7.92 13.62
C ALA A 69 21.70 -8.93 13.69
N ALA A 70 21.87 -9.75 12.65
CA ALA A 70 22.97 -10.72 12.56
C ALA A 70 24.34 -10.04 12.50
N ALA A 71 24.49 -8.98 11.69
CA ALA A 71 25.72 -8.21 11.61
C ALA A 71 26.08 -7.57 12.98
N ALA A 72 25.08 -7.01 13.68
CA ALA A 72 25.25 -6.47 15.02
C ALA A 72 25.70 -7.54 16.02
N ALA A 73 25.01 -8.68 16.04
CA ALA A 73 25.31 -9.78 16.95
C ALA A 73 26.69 -10.39 16.67
N TYR A 74 27.07 -10.53 15.40
CA TYR A 74 28.39 -10.99 15.01
C TYR A 74 29.49 -10.05 15.51
N ALA A 75 29.35 -8.75 15.25
CA ALA A 75 30.32 -7.76 15.73
C ALA A 75 30.40 -7.74 17.27
N SER A 76 29.26 -7.81 17.97
CA SER A 76 29.21 -7.92 19.44
C SER A 76 29.97 -9.15 19.93
N GLY A 77 29.68 -10.33 19.37
CA GLY A 77 30.33 -11.58 19.76
C GLY A 77 31.84 -11.56 19.56
N ARG A 78 32.34 -10.95 18.48
CA ARG A 78 33.80 -10.81 18.26
C ARG A 78 34.47 -9.91 19.31
N ILE A 79 33.77 -8.87 19.78
CA ILE A 79 34.27 -7.97 20.83
C ILE A 79 34.13 -8.62 22.21
N GLU A 80 33.00 -9.24 22.49
CA GLU A 80 32.74 -9.95 23.74
C GLU A 80 33.76 -11.05 23.98
N GLU A 81 34.04 -11.87 22.96
CA GLU A 81 35.07 -12.92 23.07
C GLU A 81 36.45 -12.32 23.32
N PHE A 82 36.82 -11.27 22.57
CA PHE A 82 38.09 -10.58 22.77
C PHE A 82 38.23 -10.03 24.20
N VAL A 83 37.23 -9.31 24.69
CA VAL A 83 37.23 -8.75 26.06
C VAL A 83 37.20 -9.88 27.10
N SER A 84 36.45 -10.96 26.86
CA SER A 84 36.35 -12.11 27.75
C SER A 84 37.70 -12.80 27.93
N VAL A 85 38.42 -13.10 26.84
CA VAL A 85 39.76 -13.69 26.88
C VAL A 85 40.71 -12.78 27.66
N TRP A 86 40.72 -11.48 27.37
CA TRP A 86 41.59 -10.51 28.04
C TRP A 86 41.24 -10.29 29.52
N ARG A 87 39.95 -10.38 29.87
CA ARG A 87 39.48 -10.28 31.26
C ARG A 87 39.87 -11.51 32.08
N GLN A 88 39.85 -12.69 31.45
CA GLN A 88 40.22 -13.97 32.08
C GLN A 88 41.74 -14.17 32.15
N ALA A 89 42.50 -13.54 31.25
CA ALA A 89 43.96 -13.52 31.27
C ALA A 89 44.50 -12.66 32.43
N ARG A 90 44.42 -13.22 33.64
CA ARG A 90 44.92 -12.62 34.87
C ARG A 90 45.47 -13.68 35.83
N GLY A 91 46.35 -13.26 36.74
CA GLY A 91 46.74 -14.04 37.91
C GLY A 91 45.64 -14.12 38.98
N ASP A 92 46.03 -14.50 40.20
CA ASP A 92 45.10 -14.67 41.32
C ASP A 92 44.42 -13.36 41.75
N ASP A 93 45.09 -12.23 41.52
CA ASP A 93 44.55 -10.89 41.72
C ASP A 93 44.33 -10.15 40.38
N LYS A 94 43.42 -9.17 40.37
CA LYS A 94 43.09 -8.38 39.15
C LYS A 94 43.99 -7.16 38.97
N SER A 95 44.88 -6.88 39.92
CA SER A 95 45.74 -5.69 39.97
C SER A 95 47.14 -5.92 39.40
N THR A 96 47.64 -7.15 39.47
CA THR A 96 48.95 -7.62 39.01
C THR A 96 48.75 -8.77 38.02
N ASN A 97 49.69 -8.92 37.09
CA ASN A 97 49.66 -10.00 36.07
C ASN A 97 48.32 -10.12 35.31
N ALA A 98 47.68 -9.01 34.95
CA ALA A 98 46.35 -8.98 34.32
C ALA A 98 46.34 -8.18 33.01
N CYS A 99 45.58 -8.67 32.03
CA CYS A 99 45.40 -8.01 30.73
C CYS A 99 44.33 -6.92 30.71
N ILE A 100 43.41 -6.91 31.68
CA ILE A 100 42.52 -5.78 31.96
C ILE A 100 42.61 -5.45 33.44
N LYS A 101 43.14 -4.27 33.78
CA LYS A 101 43.31 -3.80 35.15
C LYS A 101 42.15 -2.89 35.58
N PRO A 102 41.63 -3.03 36.81
CA PRO A 102 40.71 -2.06 37.39
C PRO A 102 41.47 -0.77 37.73
N SER A 103 40.79 0.37 37.65
CA SER A 103 41.39 1.67 37.98
C SER A 103 41.76 1.81 39.46
N THR A 104 41.09 1.09 40.36
CA THR A 104 41.26 1.17 41.82
C THR A 104 40.76 -0.10 42.52
N GLY A 105 41.47 -0.60 43.53
CA GLY A 105 40.92 -1.54 44.53
C GLY A 105 40.62 -2.97 44.05
N GLY A 106 41.30 -3.47 43.02
CA GLY A 106 41.21 -4.88 42.59
C GLY A 106 39.86 -5.33 42.02
N ASN A 107 38.89 -4.43 41.86
CA ASN A 107 37.56 -4.71 41.31
C ASN A 107 37.23 -3.83 40.11
N TYR A 108 36.61 -4.42 39.08
CA TYR A 108 36.13 -3.66 37.94
C TYR A 108 34.99 -2.73 38.36
N LYS A 109 34.89 -1.58 37.70
CA LYS A 109 33.78 -0.65 37.92
C LYS A 109 32.46 -1.35 37.58
N PRO A 110 31.36 -1.10 38.30
CA PRO A 110 30.05 -1.66 37.99
C PRO A 110 29.61 -1.45 36.54
N ALA A 111 29.95 -0.30 35.95
CA ALA A 111 29.65 -0.01 34.54
C ALA A 111 30.37 -0.96 33.56
N PHE A 112 31.61 -1.35 33.84
CA PHE A 112 32.35 -2.32 33.03
C PHE A 112 31.72 -3.70 33.14
N GLU A 113 31.37 -4.12 34.36
CA GLU A 113 30.69 -5.40 34.63
C GLU A 113 29.32 -5.46 33.94
N ALA A 114 28.57 -4.36 33.96
CA ALA A 114 27.28 -4.26 33.27
C ALA A 114 27.44 -4.33 31.75
N ALA A 115 28.46 -3.66 31.19
CA ALA A 115 28.72 -3.64 29.75
C ALA A 115 29.25 -4.97 29.20
N CYS A 116 29.95 -5.76 30.01
CA CYS A 116 30.51 -7.05 29.62
C CYS A 116 29.67 -8.26 30.07
N LYS A 117 28.43 -8.01 30.52
CA LYS A 117 27.50 -9.08 30.88
C LYS A 117 26.95 -9.72 29.61
N ALA A 118 26.83 -11.04 29.61
CA ALA A 118 26.15 -11.75 28.52
C ALA A 118 24.77 -11.15 28.25
N LEU A 119 24.44 -10.96 26.98
CA LEU A 119 23.16 -10.42 26.53
C LEU A 119 22.01 -11.29 27.04
N ASP A 120 21.15 -10.70 27.87
CA ASP A 120 19.87 -11.27 28.21
C ASP A 120 18.80 -10.71 27.27
N TYR A 121 18.43 -11.52 26.28
CA TYR A 121 17.42 -11.16 25.27
C TYR A 121 16.01 -11.04 25.85
N ASN A 122 15.76 -11.53 27.07
CA ASN A 122 14.43 -11.52 27.69
C ASN A 122 14.18 -10.28 28.57
N SER A 123 15.22 -9.56 28.98
CA SER A 123 15.10 -8.39 29.89
C SER A 123 15.30 -7.03 29.21
N GLN A 124 15.48 -6.99 27.88
CA GLN A 124 15.73 -5.73 27.17
C GLN A 124 14.49 -4.83 27.14
N GLN A 125 14.59 -3.69 27.84
CA GLN A 125 13.61 -2.60 27.83
C GLN A 125 13.49 -1.94 26.45
N SER A 126 12.26 -1.52 26.16
CA SER A 126 11.75 -0.92 24.94
C SER A 126 12.23 0.52 24.69
N THR A 127 13.53 0.78 24.61
CA THR A 127 14.02 2.12 24.27
C THR A 127 14.36 2.21 22.79
N GLU A 128 13.42 2.84 22.06
CA GLU A 128 13.52 3.32 20.68
C GLU A 128 14.81 4.15 20.42
N GLN A 129 15.42 4.67 21.50
CA GLN A 129 16.69 5.41 21.53
C GLN A 129 17.93 4.64 21.03
N THR A 130 17.90 3.31 20.83
CA THR A 130 19.12 2.56 20.46
C THR A 130 19.52 2.68 18.99
N LEU A 131 18.59 2.89 18.04
CA LEU A 131 18.96 2.92 16.63
C LEU A 131 19.69 4.21 16.21
N SER A 132 19.35 5.34 16.82
CA SER A 132 19.96 6.65 16.53
C SER A 132 21.37 6.80 17.12
N ALA A 133 21.69 6.08 18.20
CA ALA A 133 23.01 6.13 18.84
C ALA A 133 24.10 5.36 18.06
N ILE A 134 23.71 4.40 17.21
CA ILE A 134 24.65 3.52 16.49
C ILE A 134 25.42 4.23 15.36
N PRO A 135 24.79 5.10 14.55
CA PRO A 135 25.51 5.99 13.63
C PRO A 135 26.58 6.86 14.31
N GLU A 136 26.35 7.23 15.57
CA GLU A 136 27.24 8.09 16.36
C GLU A 136 28.29 7.31 17.16
N ALA A 137 28.15 5.98 17.25
CA ALA A 137 29.12 5.14 17.95
C ALA A 137 30.51 5.30 17.34
N GLN A 138 31.49 5.42 18.21
CA GLN A 138 32.92 5.53 17.92
C GLN A 138 33.69 4.54 18.78
N LEU A 139 34.83 4.07 18.27
CA LEU A 139 35.77 3.34 19.10
C LEU A 139 36.48 4.32 20.04
N PRO A 140 36.90 3.88 21.24
CA PRO A 140 37.77 4.68 22.09
C PRO A 140 39.05 5.08 21.36
N SER A 141 39.65 6.20 21.76
CA SER A 141 40.93 6.61 21.17
C SER A 141 42.02 5.57 21.45
N SER A 142 42.86 5.32 20.45
CA SER A 142 44.00 4.39 20.53
C SER A 142 44.97 4.74 21.67
N ALA A 143 45.11 6.05 21.97
CA ALA A 143 45.90 6.53 23.11
C ALA A 143 45.33 6.11 24.48
N ALA A 144 44.00 6.04 24.62
CA ALA A 144 43.35 5.57 25.85
C ALA A 144 43.45 4.05 26.04
N LEU A 145 43.68 3.31 24.95
CA LEU A 145 43.83 1.85 24.93
C LEU A 145 45.30 1.39 24.95
N ALA A 146 46.24 2.33 24.82
CA ALA A 146 47.66 2.03 24.81
C ALA A 146 48.07 1.27 26.10
N ALA A 147 48.79 0.17 25.92
CA ALA A 147 49.21 -0.69 27.01
C ALA A 147 50.07 0.09 28.01
N GLN A 148 49.59 0.23 29.25
CA GLN A 148 50.42 0.68 30.37
C GLN A 148 51.14 -0.55 30.95
N ALA A 149 52.27 -0.86 30.33
CA ALA A 149 53.38 -1.73 30.70
C ALA A 149 53.20 -2.97 31.64
N THR A 150 53.83 -4.06 31.16
CA THR A 150 54.43 -5.28 31.77
C THR A 150 53.60 -6.45 32.25
N ASP A 151 52.37 -6.28 32.72
CA ASP A 151 51.72 -7.38 33.45
C ASP A 151 50.91 -8.35 32.58
N CYS A 152 50.67 -7.99 31.32
CA CYS A 152 49.91 -8.80 30.38
C CYS A 152 50.85 -9.46 29.36
N LYS A 153 50.97 -10.79 29.42
CA LYS A 153 51.74 -11.55 28.42
C LYS A 153 51.16 -11.39 27.01
N LEU A 154 49.85 -11.24 26.85
CA LEU A 154 49.24 -10.97 25.54
C LEU A 154 49.62 -9.58 24.97
N ALA A 155 50.11 -8.66 25.81
CA ALA A 155 50.54 -7.34 25.37
C ALA A 155 52.05 -7.22 25.12
N THR A 156 52.82 -8.27 25.42
CA THR A 156 54.29 -8.27 25.41
C THR A 156 54.83 -9.46 24.61
N ASN A 157 56.08 -9.38 24.16
CA ASN A 157 56.82 -10.43 23.43
C ASN A 157 56.33 -10.72 22.00
N GLY A 158 55.81 -9.71 21.29
CA GLY A 158 55.30 -9.86 19.93
C GLY A 158 54.27 -11.00 19.82
N LEU A 159 54.38 -11.85 18.78
CA LEU A 159 53.47 -12.98 18.59
C LEU A 159 53.80 -14.22 19.44
N GLY A 160 54.91 -14.22 20.18
CA GLY A 160 55.32 -15.37 20.99
C GLY A 160 54.30 -15.75 22.06
N ALA A 161 53.60 -14.77 22.63
CA ALA A 161 52.54 -14.99 23.62
C ALA A 161 51.24 -15.57 23.03
N TYR A 162 51.06 -15.49 21.71
CA TYR A 162 49.84 -15.92 21.04
C TYR A 162 49.98 -17.32 20.43
N VAL A 163 51.15 -17.64 19.86
CA VAL A 163 51.33 -18.88 19.07
C VAL A 163 52.62 -19.65 19.41
N GLY A 164 53.38 -19.21 20.42
CA GLY A 164 54.61 -19.86 20.88
C GLY A 164 55.79 -19.66 19.92
N ILE A 165 55.70 -20.23 18.72
CA ILE A 165 56.64 -20.04 17.60
C ILE A 165 55.83 -19.60 16.38
N HIS A 166 55.91 -18.32 16.03
CA HIS A 166 55.04 -17.73 15.01
C HIS A 166 55.50 -17.97 13.56
N GLY A 167 56.69 -18.54 13.33
CA GLY A 167 57.23 -18.79 11.98
C GLY A 167 57.24 -17.53 11.12
N THR A 168 56.67 -17.59 9.92
CA THR A 168 56.53 -16.45 9.00
C THR A 168 55.33 -15.55 9.30
N THR A 169 54.52 -15.86 10.33
CA THR A 169 53.38 -15.01 10.71
C THR A 169 53.93 -13.70 11.23
N ALA A 170 53.63 -12.61 10.51
CA ALA A 170 54.09 -11.27 10.88
C ALA A 170 53.10 -10.53 11.76
N LYS A 171 51.80 -10.87 11.66
CA LYS A 171 50.71 -10.16 12.35
C LYS A 171 49.57 -11.08 12.76
N LEU A 172 48.90 -10.74 13.86
CA LEU A 172 47.66 -11.36 14.32
C LEU A 172 46.64 -10.25 14.61
N THR A 173 45.40 -10.43 14.16
CA THR A 173 44.31 -9.48 14.39
C THR A 173 43.26 -10.05 15.33
N CYS A 174 42.90 -9.30 16.35
CA CYS A 174 41.82 -9.62 17.29
C CYS A 174 40.59 -8.74 17.04
N ALA A 175 39.41 -9.28 17.33
CA ALA A 175 38.11 -8.62 17.14
C ALA A 175 37.97 -7.95 15.75
N ASP A 176 38.39 -8.64 14.68
CA ASP A 176 38.40 -8.13 13.30
C ASP A 176 39.20 -6.84 13.10
N GLY A 177 40.33 -6.72 13.81
CA GLY A 177 41.29 -5.64 13.60
C GLY A 177 41.09 -4.43 14.52
N ILE A 178 40.33 -4.57 15.61
CA ILE A 178 40.39 -3.57 16.71
C ILE A 178 41.80 -3.55 17.30
N LEU A 179 42.39 -4.73 17.47
CA LEU A 179 43.78 -4.90 17.89
C LEU A 179 44.55 -5.67 16.84
N THR A 180 45.75 -5.17 16.50
CA THR A 180 46.73 -5.88 15.68
C THR A 180 48.02 -6.04 16.48
N ALA A 181 48.39 -7.29 16.75
CA ALA A 181 49.67 -7.65 17.32
C ALA A 181 50.68 -7.94 16.19
N ASP A 182 51.87 -7.36 16.29
CA ASP A 182 52.96 -7.59 15.35
C ASP A 182 53.99 -8.57 15.94
N ALA A 183 54.74 -9.26 15.07
CA ALA A 183 55.75 -10.24 15.50
C ALA A 183 56.96 -9.61 16.21
N THR A 184 57.26 -8.35 15.93
CA THR A 184 58.53 -7.72 16.31
C THR A 184 58.45 -6.80 17.52
N ASP A 185 57.25 -6.31 17.85
CA ASP A 185 57.05 -5.24 18.83
C ASP A 185 55.97 -5.62 19.85
N ASP A 186 56.11 -5.10 21.07
CA ASP A 186 55.03 -5.08 22.05
C ASP A 186 53.85 -4.21 21.59
N LEU A 187 52.67 -4.43 22.20
CA LEU A 187 51.50 -3.63 21.86
C LEU A 187 51.70 -2.16 22.24
N ARG A 188 51.43 -1.28 21.27
CA ARG A 188 51.53 0.19 21.38
C ARG A 188 50.19 0.83 21.04
N ALA A 189 50.06 2.14 21.23
CA ALA A 189 48.86 2.87 20.81
C ALA A 189 48.48 2.57 19.34
N ALA A 190 49.48 2.55 18.45
CA ALA A 190 49.28 2.25 17.02
C ALA A 190 48.80 0.81 16.72
N SER A 191 48.87 -0.12 17.69
CA SER A 191 48.31 -1.46 17.57
C SER A 191 46.79 -1.48 17.65
N TRP A 192 46.18 -0.41 18.17
CA TRP A 192 44.74 -0.27 18.33
C TRP A 192 44.13 0.57 17.23
N SER A 193 43.03 0.10 16.65
CA SER A 193 42.19 0.90 15.75
C SER A 193 41.19 1.72 16.57
N ASP A 194 41.17 3.03 16.36
CA ASP A 194 40.13 3.94 16.85
C ASP A 194 39.09 4.28 15.75
N LYS A 195 39.21 3.65 14.58
CA LYS A 195 38.33 3.86 13.43
C LYS A 195 37.42 2.65 13.22
N ILE A 196 36.12 2.89 13.20
CA ILE A 196 35.13 1.86 12.82
C ILE A 196 35.27 1.44 11.34
N PRO A 197 35.47 2.35 10.37
CA PRO A 197 35.54 1.95 8.95
C PRO A 197 36.64 0.95 8.62
N THR A 198 37.71 0.89 9.42
CA THR A 198 38.81 -0.06 9.26
C THR A 198 38.53 -1.43 9.90
N ASN A 199 37.47 -1.57 10.68
CA ASN A 199 37.00 -2.83 11.24
C ASN A 199 35.82 -3.37 10.40
N PRO A 200 35.99 -4.46 9.63
CA PRO A 200 34.97 -4.95 8.72
C PRO A 200 33.62 -5.26 9.38
N SER A 201 33.64 -5.91 10.55
CA SER A 201 32.43 -6.36 11.24
C SER A 201 31.65 -5.21 11.85
N LEU A 202 32.34 -4.28 12.51
CA LEU A 202 31.72 -3.06 13.04
C LEU A 202 31.21 -2.15 11.93
N ASN A 203 31.95 -2.01 10.82
CA ASN A 203 31.50 -1.23 9.68
C ASN A 203 30.27 -1.84 9.00
N ALA A 204 30.25 -3.16 8.81
CA ALA A 204 29.10 -3.89 8.27
C ALA A 204 27.87 -3.77 9.18
N ALA A 205 28.06 -3.91 10.49
CA ALA A 205 27.01 -3.71 11.49
C ALA A 205 26.45 -2.28 11.43
N LYS A 206 27.33 -1.27 11.49
CA LYS A 206 26.95 0.15 11.43
C LYS A 206 26.16 0.46 10.15
N THR A 207 26.68 0.05 8.99
CA THR A 207 26.02 0.27 7.69
C THR A 207 24.64 -0.37 7.65
N SER A 208 24.54 -1.66 8.01
CA SER A 208 23.28 -2.41 7.95
C SER A 208 22.22 -1.84 8.90
N ILE A 209 22.64 -1.46 10.11
CA ILE A 209 21.76 -0.86 11.11
C ILE A 209 21.30 0.53 10.66
N THR A 210 22.18 1.36 10.10
CA THR A 210 21.82 2.67 9.55
C THR A 210 20.79 2.56 8.43
N THR A 211 20.95 1.59 7.51
CA THR A 211 19.96 1.33 6.45
C THR A 211 18.58 0.99 7.04
N VAL A 212 18.52 0.08 8.01
CA VAL A 212 17.26 -0.31 8.67
C VAL A 212 16.67 0.84 9.48
N ALA A 213 17.50 1.62 10.18
CA ALA A 213 17.06 2.76 10.98
C ALA A 213 16.42 3.84 10.10
N HIS A 214 17.04 4.16 8.96
CA HIS A 214 16.50 5.12 8.00
C HIS A 214 15.16 4.64 7.44
N ALA A 215 15.07 3.38 7.02
CA ALA A 215 13.82 2.81 6.53
C ALA A 215 12.71 2.78 7.59
N ALA A 216 13.05 2.45 8.84
CA ALA A 216 12.09 2.43 9.95
C ALA A 216 11.56 3.83 10.27
N ALA A 217 12.45 4.84 10.30
CA ALA A 217 12.15 6.23 10.59
C ALA A 217 11.42 6.98 9.45
N ALA A 218 11.49 6.46 8.22
CA ALA A 218 10.78 7.05 7.09
C ALA A 218 9.27 7.19 7.40
N PRO A 219 8.64 8.32 7.10
CA PRO A 219 7.23 8.54 7.44
C PRO A 219 6.34 7.49 6.76
N THR A 220 5.39 6.96 7.51
CA THR A 220 4.36 6.06 6.97
C THR A 220 3.15 6.91 6.57
N PRO A 221 2.48 6.64 5.42
CA PRO A 221 1.30 7.40 5.03
C PRO A 221 0.25 7.39 6.14
N THR A 222 -0.32 8.56 6.43
CA THR A 222 -1.36 8.67 7.45
C THR A 222 -2.62 7.94 6.98
N PRO A 223 -3.18 7.01 7.79
CA PRO A 223 -4.46 6.38 7.48
C PRO A 223 -5.57 7.42 7.32
N ILE A 224 -6.46 7.20 6.35
CA ILE A 224 -7.69 7.97 6.23
C ILE A 224 -8.78 7.20 6.98
N THR A 225 -9.17 7.69 8.15
CA THR A 225 -10.15 7.03 9.03
C THR A 225 -11.38 7.88 9.31
N THR A 226 -11.29 9.20 9.06
CA THR A 226 -12.38 10.15 9.25
C THR A 226 -12.57 11.03 8.02
N VAL A 227 -13.73 11.69 7.92
CA VAL A 227 -14.02 12.58 6.79
C VAL A 227 -13.08 13.78 6.80
N ASP A 228 -12.68 14.25 7.99
CA ASP A 228 -11.70 15.33 8.14
C ASP A 228 -10.32 14.92 7.60
N THR A 229 -9.86 13.70 7.89
CA THR A 229 -8.60 13.19 7.33
C THR A 229 -8.65 12.97 5.83
N LEU A 230 -9.81 12.59 5.28
CA LEU A 230 -10.04 12.49 3.84
C LEU A 230 -9.97 13.87 3.19
N GLU A 231 -10.61 14.85 3.81
CA GLU A 231 -10.64 16.21 3.30
C GLU A 231 -9.25 16.85 3.31
N GLN A 232 -8.50 16.67 4.39
CA GLN A 232 -7.11 17.13 4.49
C GLN A 232 -6.18 16.41 3.51
N ALA A 233 -6.49 15.16 3.16
CA ALA A 233 -5.70 14.41 2.17
C ALA A 233 -5.92 14.91 0.74
N ILE A 234 -7.11 15.43 0.40
CA ILE A 234 -7.40 15.95 -0.94
C ILE A 234 -6.62 17.26 -1.16
N PRO A 235 -5.79 17.37 -2.22
CA PRO A 235 -4.95 18.54 -2.43
C PRO A 235 -5.76 19.83 -2.66
N ALA A 236 -5.54 20.84 -1.80
CA ALA A 236 -6.12 22.18 -1.95
C ALA A 236 -5.40 23.02 -3.02
N GLY A 237 -4.15 22.69 -3.32
CA GLY A 237 -3.32 23.33 -4.34
C GLY A 237 -2.87 22.34 -5.41
N GLU A 238 -1.81 22.68 -6.15
CA GLU A 238 -1.25 21.79 -7.17
C GLU A 238 -0.86 20.43 -6.56
N PRO A 239 -1.42 19.31 -7.05
CA PRO A 239 -1.17 18.01 -6.48
C PRO A 239 0.25 17.54 -6.78
N GLN A 240 0.81 16.77 -5.84
CA GLN A 240 2.12 16.14 -5.95
C GLN A 240 2.03 14.66 -5.57
N GLY A 241 3.10 13.91 -5.86
CA GLY A 241 3.25 12.52 -5.44
C GLY A 241 2.08 11.62 -5.86
N GLU A 242 1.54 10.88 -4.90
CA GLU A 242 0.48 9.88 -5.11
C GLU A 242 -0.79 10.46 -5.73
N TRP A 243 -1.17 11.70 -5.38
CA TRP A 243 -2.37 12.34 -5.91
C TRP A 243 -2.21 12.75 -7.37
N LEU A 244 -1.07 13.34 -7.72
CA LEU A 244 -0.79 13.70 -9.11
C LEU A 244 -0.87 12.47 -10.02
N GLN A 245 -0.27 11.36 -9.58
CA GLN A 245 -0.27 10.11 -10.33
C GLN A 245 -1.67 9.49 -10.44
N ALA A 246 -2.42 9.43 -9.33
CA ALA A 246 -3.78 8.90 -9.32
C ALA A 246 -4.71 9.67 -10.29
N ILE A 247 -4.55 10.99 -10.39
CA ILE A 247 -5.39 11.80 -11.26
C ILE A 247 -4.98 11.64 -12.73
N LYS A 248 -3.68 11.51 -13.04
CA LYS A 248 -3.22 11.19 -14.39
C LYS A 248 -3.84 9.90 -14.92
N GLU A 249 -3.86 8.87 -14.09
CA GLU A 249 -4.45 7.56 -14.41
C GLU A 249 -5.95 7.64 -14.58
N ALA A 250 -6.66 8.30 -13.67
CA ALA A 250 -8.11 8.49 -13.79
C ALA A 250 -8.51 9.28 -15.05
N ASN A 251 -7.63 10.14 -15.58
CA ASN A 251 -7.85 10.87 -16.82
C ASN A 251 -7.29 10.16 -18.07
N GLY A 252 -6.58 9.05 -17.93
CA GLY A 252 -5.88 8.38 -19.04
C GLY A 252 -4.84 9.26 -19.73
N ASN A 253 -4.28 10.26 -19.05
CA ASN A 253 -3.33 11.21 -19.61
C ASN A 253 -2.13 11.43 -18.67
N GLU A 254 -1.02 10.76 -18.97
CA GLU A 254 0.22 10.82 -18.18
C GLU A 254 0.94 12.17 -18.28
N GLN A 255 0.62 12.99 -19.29
CA GLN A 255 1.29 14.27 -19.55
C GLN A 255 0.65 15.46 -18.84
N LEU A 256 -0.42 15.26 -18.05
CA LEU A 256 -1.04 16.36 -17.31
C LEU A 256 -0.03 17.06 -16.39
N THR A 257 0.03 18.38 -16.49
CA THR A 257 0.82 19.23 -15.59
C THR A 257 0.10 19.40 -14.25
N ALA A 258 0.84 19.71 -13.17
CA ALA A 258 0.24 19.87 -11.84
C ALA A 258 -0.89 20.93 -11.83
N THR A 259 -0.74 22.02 -12.57
CA THR A 259 -1.77 23.05 -12.74
C THR A 259 -3.03 22.49 -13.42
N GLN A 260 -2.89 21.73 -14.51
CA GLN A 260 -4.03 21.10 -15.19
C GLN A 260 -4.72 20.07 -14.29
N THR A 261 -3.93 19.33 -13.51
CA THR A 261 -4.43 18.36 -12.54
C THR A 261 -5.25 19.05 -11.44
N LYS A 262 -4.89 20.27 -11.01
CA LYS A 262 -5.68 21.03 -10.03
C LYS A 262 -7.08 21.34 -10.55
N THR A 263 -7.21 21.80 -11.80
CA THR A 263 -8.54 22.02 -12.40
C THR A 263 -9.37 20.74 -12.38
N LYS A 264 -8.75 19.59 -12.68
CA LYS A 264 -9.44 18.28 -12.59
C LYS A 264 -9.88 17.91 -11.19
N ILE A 265 -9.10 18.23 -10.15
CA ILE A 265 -9.52 18.02 -8.75
C ILE A 265 -10.79 18.82 -8.47
N ASP A 266 -10.82 20.10 -8.86
CA ASP A 266 -11.99 20.96 -8.64
C ASP A 266 -13.21 20.46 -9.40
N ASP A 267 -13.02 19.88 -10.59
CA ASP A 267 -14.10 19.30 -11.39
C ASP A 267 -14.67 18.02 -10.75
N PHE A 268 -13.81 17.12 -10.25
CA PHE A 268 -14.24 15.81 -9.72
C PHE A 268 -14.71 15.87 -8.27
N PHE A 269 -14.00 16.61 -7.41
CA PHE A 269 -14.30 16.68 -5.98
C PHE A 269 -15.21 17.88 -5.65
N GLY A 270 -15.25 18.87 -6.53
CA GLY A 270 -15.89 20.17 -6.31
C GLY A 270 -14.92 21.21 -5.77
N LYS A 271 -15.17 22.48 -6.09
CA LYS A 271 -14.40 23.60 -5.54
C LYS A 271 -14.61 23.70 -4.03
N LYS A 272 -13.52 24.00 -3.31
CA LYS A 272 -13.60 24.33 -1.88
C LYS A 272 -14.49 25.57 -1.70
N ARG A 273 -15.46 25.49 -0.79
CA ARG A 273 -16.39 26.58 -0.51
C ARG A 273 -15.69 27.73 0.24
N ASN A 274 -16.25 28.94 0.13
CA ASN A 274 -15.72 30.16 0.74
C ASN A 274 -15.77 30.15 2.28
N ASP A 275 -16.53 29.23 2.87
CA ASP A 275 -16.52 28.92 4.31
C ASP A 275 -15.24 28.19 4.76
N ASN A 276 -14.39 27.78 3.80
CA ASN A 276 -13.08 27.18 3.99
C ASN A 276 -13.11 25.79 4.69
N ILE A 277 -14.29 25.17 4.83
CA ILE A 277 -14.49 24.00 5.71
C ILE A 277 -14.85 22.72 4.96
N SER A 278 -15.40 22.76 3.73
CA SER A 278 -15.74 21.50 3.04
C SER A 278 -15.70 21.54 1.50
N ILE A 279 -15.27 20.42 0.93
CA ILE A 279 -15.33 20.08 -0.50
C ILE A 279 -16.67 19.36 -0.77
N LEU A 280 -17.30 19.53 -1.95
CA LEU A 280 -18.62 18.94 -2.23
C LEU A 280 -18.65 17.42 -2.02
N PHE A 281 -17.59 16.73 -2.45
CA PHE A 281 -17.42 15.31 -2.22
C PHE A 281 -17.43 14.93 -0.73
N THR A 282 -16.70 15.67 0.13
CA THR A 282 -16.65 15.36 1.56
C THR A 282 -17.95 15.73 2.27
N LEU A 283 -18.64 16.79 1.84
CA LEU A 283 -19.99 17.13 2.31
C LEU A 283 -20.98 16.01 2.04
N MET A 284 -20.98 15.46 0.82
CA MET A 284 -21.84 14.33 0.46
C MET A 284 -21.59 13.15 1.41
N ILE A 285 -20.32 12.80 1.67
CA ILE A 285 -19.98 11.73 2.59
C ILE A 285 -20.48 12.02 4.02
N ARG A 286 -20.38 13.27 4.51
CA ARG A 286 -20.90 13.65 5.86
C ARG A 286 -22.41 13.49 5.97
N GLN A 287 -23.13 13.65 4.88
CA GLN A 287 -24.59 13.54 4.85
C GLN A 287 -25.08 12.09 4.76
N LEU A 288 -24.19 11.14 4.43
CA LEU A 288 -24.52 9.72 4.40
C LEU A 288 -24.65 9.16 5.82
N SER A 289 -25.81 8.60 6.11
CA SER A 289 -26.14 7.92 7.35
C SER A 289 -26.81 6.59 7.04
N PHE A 290 -26.41 5.54 7.75
CA PHE A 290 -26.89 4.18 7.53
C PHE A 290 -27.42 3.58 8.83
N MET A 291 -28.54 2.87 8.73
CA MET A 291 -29.02 2.06 9.84
C MET A 291 -28.15 0.80 9.97
N SER A 292 -27.62 0.58 11.17
CA SER A 292 -26.95 -0.66 11.56
C SER A 292 -27.83 -1.40 12.57
N THR A 293 -28.19 -2.64 12.26
CA THR A 293 -29.00 -3.51 13.12
C THR A 293 -28.13 -4.55 13.82
N LYS A 294 -27.21 -4.11 14.69
CA LYS A 294 -26.54 -5.04 15.62
C LYS A 294 -27.35 -5.16 16.91
N LYS A 295 -27.60 -6.39 17.35
CA LYS A 295 -28.18 -6.73 18.69
C LYS A 295 -29.51 -6.04 19.05
N ARG A 296 -30.44 -5.89 18.11
CA ARG A 296 -31.81 -5.35 18.33
C ARG A 296 -31.89 -3.86 18.73
N GLU A 297 -30.79 -3.11 18.67
CA GLU A 297 -30.80 -1.65 18.76
C GLU A 297 -30.51 -1.04 17.39
N VAL A 298 -31.38 -0.14 16.94
CA VAL A 298 -31.17 0.61 15.70
C VAL A 298 -30.23 1.76 16.00
N THR A 299 -29.03 1.70 15.45
CA THR A 299 -28.04 2.79 15.54
C THR A 299 -27.77 3.33 14.14
N PHE A 300 -27.74 4.66 14.01
CA PHE A 300 -27.30 5.31 12.79
C PHE A 300 -25.78 5.49 12.84
N LYS A 301 -25.09 5.07 11.78
CA LYS A 301 -23.65 5.22 11.64
C LYS A 301 -23.33 6.10 10.44
N SER A 302 -22.30 6.93 10.59
CA SER A 302 -21.74 7.65 9.44
C SER A 302 -21.01 6.67 8.50
N PHE A 303 -20.80 7.07 7.25
CA PHE A 303 -20.17 6.22 6.23
C PHE A 303 -18.80 5.66 6.66
N LEU A 304 -17.94 6.49 7.28
CA LEU A 304 -16.62 6.04 7.73
C LEU A 304 -16.65 5.31 9.07
N GLU A 305 -17.77 5.29 9.78
CA GLU A 305 -18.00 4.48 10.99
C GLU A 305 -18.56 3.08 10.70
N LEU A 306 -18.90 2.78 9.44
CA LEU A 306 -19.40 1.46 9.07
C LEU A 306 -18.36 0.37 9.40
N GLU A 307 -18.82 -0.70 10.04
CA GLU A 307 -18.00 -1.89 10.26
C GLU A 307 -18.03 -2.80 9.02
N PRO A 308 -17.07 -3.73 8.86
CA PRO A 308 -17.01 -4.60 7.68
C PRO A 308 -18.31 -5.39 7.43
N GLU A 309 -18.98 -5.84 8.49
CA GLU A 309 -20.27 -6.52 8.41
C GLU A 309 -21.38 -5.61 7.85
N ASP A 310 -21.41 -4.34 8.28
CA ASP A 310 -22.39 -3.35 7.81
C ASP A 310 -22.15 -3.04 6.33
N VAL A 311 -20.89 -2.84 5.93
CA VAL A 311 -20.51 -2.59 4.53
C VAL A 311 -20.91 -3.77 3.65
N ALA A 312 -20.66 -5.01 4.08
CA ALA A 312 -21.03 -6.21 3.33
C ALA A 312 -22.55 -6.33 3.17
N ALA A 313 -23.32 -6.11 4.24
CA ALA A 313 -24.78 -6.16 4.20
C ALA A 313 -25.37 -5.09 3.26
N LEU A 314 -24.93 -3.84 3.40
CA LEU A 314 -25.36 -2.73 2.54
C LEU A 314 -24.98 -2.93 1.08
N THR A 315 -23.79 -3.48 0.82
CA THR A 315 -23.34 -3.81 -0.54
C THR A 315 -24.23 -4.88 -1.16
N ALA A 316 -24.54 -5.95 -0.42
CA ALA A 316 -25.41 -7.02 -0.89
C ALA A 316 -26.84 -6.52 -1.15
N GLU A 317 -27.38 -5.67 -0.27
CA GLU A 317 -28.68 -5.03 -0.44
C GLU A 317 -28.71 -4.17 -1.71
N ARG A 318 -27.69 -3.34 -1.93
CA ARG A 318 -27.60 -2.51 -3.15
C ARG A 318 -27.43 -3.30 -4.42
N LEU A 319 -26.64 -4.38 -4.41
CA LEU A 319 -26.55 -5.28 -5.55
C LEU A 319 -27.90 -5.96 -5.83
N LYS A 320 -28.66 -6.34 -4.80
CA LYS A 320 -30.01 -6.89 -4.95
C LYS A 320 -30.98 -5.84 -5.53
N ASP A 321 -30.93 -4.60 -5.07
CA ASP A 321 -31.73 -3.49 -5.62
C ASP A 321 -31.40 -3.24 -7.10
N LEU A 322 -30.12 -3.26 -7.46
CA LEU A 322 -29.66 -3.06 -8.84
C LEU A 322 -30.05 -4.23 -9.75
N ASN A 323 -30.15 -5.45 -9.21
CA ASN A 323 -30.61 -6.63 -9.94
C ASN A 323 -32.13 -6.74 -10.01
N THR A 324 -32.88 -6.10 -9.10
CA THR A 324 -34.35 -6.11 -9.07
C THR A 324 -34.96 -4.90 -9.76
N LYS A 325 -34.22 -3.79 -9.91
CA LYS A 325 -34.58 -2.73 -10.85
C LYS A 325 -34.27 -3.25 -12.26
N PRO A 326 -35.29 -3.45 -13.12
CA PRO A 326 -35.00 -3.72 -14.52
C PRO A 326 -34.12 -2.58 -15.04
N SER A 327 -33.15 -2.95 -15.86
CA SER A 327 -32.41 -2.05 -16.75
C SER A 327 -33.33 -0.93 -17.21
N CYS A 328 -32.83 0.31 -17.25
CA CYS A 328 -33.51 1.45 -17.87
C CYS A 328 -34.40 0.97 -19.02
N PRO A 329 -35.64 1.47 -19.18
CA PRO A 329 -36.44 1.09 -20.32
C PRO A 329 -35.62 1.40 -21.56
N HIS A 330 -35.02 0.36 -22.14
CA HIS A 330 -34.58 0.41 -23.51
C HIS A 330 -35.90 0.68 -24.20
N LYS A 331 -36.03 1.89 -24.77
CA LYS A 331 -37.10 2.20 -25.70
C LYS A 331 -36.80 1.41 -26.98
N ASP A 332 -36.73 0.10 -26.83
CA ASP A 332 -36.89 -0.86 -27.89
C ASP A 332 -38.37 -0.83 -28.18
N SER A 333 -38.71 0.10 -29.07
CA SER A 333 -39.75 -0.13 -30.04
C SER A 333 -39.56 -1.54 -30.58
N ASN A 334 -40.25 -2.53 -30.00
CA ASN A 334 -40.72 -3.74 -30.67
C ASN A 334 -41.57 -4.60 -29.70
N ASN A 335 -42.86 -4.32 -29.78
CA ASN A 335 -43.97 -5.26 -29.86
C ASN A 335 -44.45 -6.07 -28.64
N ASN A 336 -45.75 -5.84 -28.40
CA ASN A 336 -46.82 -6.82 -28.16
C ASN A 336 -46.84 -7.57 -26.83
N ASP A 337 -47.55 -6.97 -25.88
CA ASP A 337 -48.74 -7.53 -25.22
C ASP A 337 -49.42 -6.34 -24.51
N GLY A 338 -50.72 -6.07 -24.56
CA GLY A 338 -51.86 -6.94 -24.81
C GLY A 338 -52.96 -6.53 -23.83
N ALA A 339 -53.38 -5.25 -23.82
CA ALA A 339 -54.68 -4.77 -23.32
C ALA A 339 -54.69 -3.23 -23.21
N LYS A 340 -55.74 -2.62 -23.79
CA LYS A 340 -56.18 -1.21 -23.73
C LYS A 340 -55.76 -0.31 -24.91
N ASN A 341 -56.78 0.27 -25.55
CA ASN A 341 -56.83 1.36 -26.53
C ASN A 341 -56.95 0.98 -28.02
N ASN A 342 -58.01 0.23 -28.35
CA ASN A 342 -58.67 0.34 -29.66
C ASN A 342 -59.92 1.22 -29.50
N GLN A 343 -59.74 2.53 -29.33
CA GLN A 343 -60.84 3.48 -29.50
C GLN A 343 -60.72 4.06 -30.91
N SER A 344 -61.74 3.88 -31.76
CA SER A 344 -61.73 4.48 -33.10
C SER A 344 -61.79 6.01 -32.93
N CYS A 345 -60.96 6.75 -33.67
CA CYS A 345 -60.93 8.22 -33.61
C CYS A 345 -62.32 8.83 -33.84
N ASP A 346 -63.16 8.15 -34.63
CA ASP A 346 -64.53 8.57 -34.98
C ASP A 346 -65.50 8.52 -33.79
N GLN A 347 -65.11 7.91 -32.66
CA GLN A 347 -65.92 7.83 -31.43
C GLN A 347 -65.54 8.91 -30.40
N ILE A 348 -64.51 9.71 -30.66
CA ILE A 348 -64.09 10.82 -29.78
C ILE A 348 -64.89 12.06 -30.17
N THR A 349 -65.96 12.34 -29.43
CA THR A 349 -66.82 13.52 -29.64
C THR A 349 -66.32 14.77 -28.93
N ASN A 350 -65.39 14.63 -27.98
CA ASN A 350 -64.79 15.73 -27.24
C ASN A 350 -63.45 16.17 -27.88
N PRO A 351 -63.31 17.41 -28.38
CA PRO A 351 -62.08 17.90 -29.00
C PRO A 351 -60.85 17.84 -28.08
N ASP A 352 -61.03 18.02 -26.76
CA ASP A 352 -59.93 18.04 -25.79
C ASP A 352 -59.33 16.66 -25.52
N GLU A 353 -60.07 15.59 -25.86
CA GLU A 353 -59.64 14.19 -25.77
C GLU A 353 -58.98 13.70 -27.06
N CYS A 354 -59.00 14.52 -28.12
CA CYS A 354 -58.45 14.21 -29.42
C CYS A 354 -56.93 14.46 -29.49
N ARG A 355 -56.15 13.58 -28.87
CA ARG A 355 -54.70 13.78 -28.67
C ARG A 355 -53.83 12.79 -29.45
N PRO A 356 -52.58 13.17 -29.78
CA PRO A 356 -51.60 12.27 -30.43
C PRO A 356 -51.33 10.99 -29.63
N GLU A 357 -51.55 11.03 -28.32
CA GLU A 357 -51.41 9.90 -27.39
C GLU A 357 -52.39 8.76 -27.68
N VAL A 358 -53.56 9.07 -28.25
CA VAL A 358 -54.54 8.08 -28.76
C VAL A 358 -54.47 7.89 -30.28
N ARG A 359 -53.42 8.42 -30.93
CA ARG A 359 -53.19 8.39 -32.40
C ARG A 359 -54.27 9.08 -33.23
N CYS A 360 -54.98 10.03 -32.64
CA CYS A 360 -56.00 10.85 -33.30
C CYS A 360 -55.58 12.32 -33.27
N LYS A 361 -56.00 13.10 -34.26
CA LYS A 361 -55.81 14.55 -34.34
C LYS A 361 -57.14 15.21 -34.67
N TYR A 362 -57.48 16.27 -33.94
CA TYR A 362 -58.68 17.04 -34.22
C TYR A 362 -58.48 17.86 -35.51
N ASN A 363 -59.36 17.63 -36.48
CA ASN A 363 -59.37 18.38 -37.72
C ASN A 363 -60.40 19.53 -37.59
N TYR A 364 -59.89 20.75 -37.44
CA TYR A 364 -60.74 21.94 -37.28
C TYR A 364 -61.58 22.27 -38.52
N THR A 365 -61.27 21.70 -39.69
CA THR A 365 -62.01 21.92 -40.94
C THR A 365 -63.19 20.95 -41.07
N SER A 366 -63.05 19.69 -40.63
CA SER A 366 -64.13 18.69 -40.62
C SER A 366 -64.88 18.60 -39.28
N GLN A 367 -64.41 19.32 -38.26
CA GLN A 367 -64.91 19.29 -36.87
C GLN A 367 -64.94 17.88 -36.24
N ALA A 368 -64.03 17.00 -36.69
CA ALA A 368 -63.96 15.60 -36.28
C ALA A 368 -62.54 15.16 -35.90
N CYS A 369 -62.44 14.09 -35.12
CA CYS A 369 -61.18 13.43 -34.80
C CYS A 369 -60.79 12.43 -35.89
N GLU A 370 -59.65 12.67 -36.54
CA GLU A 370 -59.14 11.84 -37.64
C GLU A 370 -57.81 11.17 -37.24
N LYS A 371 -57.45 10.05 -37.90
CA LYS A 371 -56.16 9.37 -37.66
C LYS A 371 -55.00 10.23 -38.18
N ASP A 372 -53.94 10.37 -37.38
CA ASP A 372 -52.76 11.17 -37.77
C ASP A 372 -51.90 10.47 -38.85
N PRO A 373 -51.74 11.03 -40.07
CA PRO A 373 -50.93 10.44 -41.12
C PRO A 373 -49.47 10.88 -40.99
N LYS A 374 -48.57 10.00 -40.50
CA LYS A 374 -47.11 10.18 -40.67
C LYS A 374 -46.51 9.15 -41.63
N SER A 375 -46.04 9.70 -42.76
CA SER A 375 -45.33 9.11 -43.89
C SER A 375 -43.86 8.78 -43.60
N ALA A 376 -43.30 7.89 -44.42
CA ALA A 376 -41.93 7.39 -44.49
C ALA A 376 -40.93 8.37 -45.19
N VAL A 377 -39.68 8.38 -44.67
CA VAL A 377 -38.34 8.47 -45.32
C VAL A 377 -37.89 9.72 -46.12
N ALA A 378 -36.73 10.32 -45.76
CA ALA A 378 -35.46 10.34 -46.56
C ALA A 378 -34.42 11.43 -46.17
N LYS A 379 -33.13 11.08 -46.39
CA LYS A 379 -31.87 11.89 -46.56
C LYS A 379 -30.93 12.05 -45.34
N THR A 380 -29.59 12.00 -45.42
CA THR A 380 -28.53 11.58 -46.38
C THR A 380 -27.16 11.62 -45.62
N ASN A 381 -26.19 10.80 -46.03
CA ASN A 381 -24.85 10.53 -45.45
C ASN A 381 -23.80 11.68 -45.47
N LYS A 382 -22.84 11.67 -44.51
CA LYS A 382 -21.37 11.70 -44.76
C LYS A 382 -20.52 11.36 -43.51
N GLU A 383 -19.56 10.46 -43.74
CA GLU A 383 -18.37 9.97 -43.00
C GLU A 383 -17.60 10.99 -42.14
N ALA A 384 -16.64 10.66 -41.27
CA ALA A 384 -16.18 9.46 -40.55
C ALA A 384 -14.99 9.96 -39.70
N GLY A 385 -14.86 9.47 -38.47
CA GLY A 385 -13.76 9.86 -37.58
C GLY A 385 -13.93 9.34 -36.16
N GLY A 386 -13.80 8.02 -35.99
CA GLY A 386 -13.31 7.42 -34.73
C GLY A 386 -14.29 7.31 -33.56
N SER A 387 -15.33 6.47 -33.70
CA SER A 387 -16.05 5.94 -32.54
C SER A 387 -15.52 4.53 -32.25
N THR A 388 -15.04 4.33 -31.03
CA THR A 388 -14.84 3.01 -30.43
C THR A 388 -16.18 2.28 -30.42
N THR A 389 -16.27 1.18 -31.17
CA THR A 389 -17.44 0.30 -31.20
C THR A 389 -17.63 -0.36 -29.85
N ASP A 390 -18.59 0.12 -29.08
CA ASP A 390 -19.26 -0.67 -28.04
C ASP A 390 -20.04 -1.79 -28.71
N VAL A 391 -19.42 -2.98 -28.80
CA VAL A 391 -20.07 -4.17 -29.36
C VAL A 391 -21.07 -4.71 -28.34
N LYS A 392 -22.37 -4.63 -28.65
CA LYS A 392 -23.46 -5.23 -27.88
C LYS A 392 -23.44 -6.76 -28.04
N PHE A 393 -23.21 -7.47 -26.94
CA PHE A 393 -23.01 -8.93 -26.91
C PHE A 393 -24.30 -9.73 -27.20
N SER A 394 -25.47 -9.10 -27.11
CA SER A 394 -26.78 -9.69 -27.40
C SER A 394 -27.04 -9.95 -28.89
N GLU A 395 -26.23 -9.41 -29.81
CA GLU A 395 -26.43 -9.58 -31.26
C GLU A 395 -25.91 -10.93 -31.79
N TYR A 396 -25.03 -11.62 -31.05
CA TYR A 396 -24.31 -12.81 -31.53
C TYR A 396 -24.81 -14.12 -30.91
N GLY A 397 -26.12 -14.24 -30.65
CA GLY A 397 -26.78 -15.34 -29.91
C GLY A 397 -26.60 -16.79 -30.39
N SER A 398 -25.56 -17.12 -31.17
CA SER A 398 -25.18 -18.47 -31.60
C SER A 398 -23.65 -18.60 -31.74
N LYS A 399 -23.11 -19.81 -31.49
CA LYS A 399 -21.66 -20.10 -31.52
C LYS A 399 -21.02 -19.79 -32.89
N ASP A 400 -21.71 -20.14 -33.97
CA ASP A 400 -21.23 -19.92 -35.34
C ASP A 400 -21.02 -18.44 -35.68
N LYS A 401 -21.89 -17.55 -35.16
CA LYS A 401 -21.76 -16.09 -35.34
C LYS A 401 -20.61 -15.51 -34.52
N CYS A 402 -20.33 -16.07 -33.35
CA CYS A 402 -19.19 -15.68 -32.52
C CYS A 402 -17.85 -16.10 -33.15
N GLU A 403 -17.78 -17.30 -33.74
CA GLU A 403 -16.57 -17.76 -34.43
C GLU A 403 -16.32 -17.00 -35.73
N ALA A 404 -17.37 -16.55 -36.43
CA ALA A 404 -17.25 -15.71 -37.62
C ALA A 404 -16.61 -14.35 -37.33
N VAL A 405 -16.94 -13.70 -36.22
CA VAL A 405 -16.35 -12.39 -35.84
C VAL A 405 -14.95 -12.48 -35.24
N ASN A 406 -14.49 -13.67 -34.88
CA ASN A 406 -13.14 -13.91 -34.38
C ASN A 406 -12.12 -14.21 -35.51
N LYS A 407 -12.54 -14.20 -36.79
CA LYS A 407 -11.67 -14.52 -37.94
C LYS A 407 -10.63 -13.43 -38.25
N ASP A 408 -10.83 -12.20 -37.76
CA ASP A 408 -9.91 -11.07 -37.97
C ASP A 408 -8.76 -11.02 -36.94
N GLY A 409 -8.49 -12.13 -36.25
CA GLY A 409 -7.38 -12.26 -35.29
C GLY A 409 -7.60 -11.58 -33.94
N LYS A 410 -8.68 -10.81 -33.77
CA LYS A 410 -9.12 -10.22 -32.49
C LYS A 410 -10.25 -11.05 -31.90
N LYS A 411 -10.09 -11.52 -30.65
CA LYS A 411 -11.12 -12.29 -29.94
C LYS A 411 -12.16 -11.34 -29.33
N HIS A 412 -13.35 -11.30 -29.90
CA HIS A 412 -14.47 -10.45 -29.46
C HIS A 412 -15.43 -11.18 -28.51
N CYS A 413 -15.47 -12.52 -28.58
CA CYS A 413 -16.33 -13.37 -27.75
C CYS A 413 -15.70 -14.77 -27.58
N GLY A 414 -16.01 -15.47 -26.48
CA GLY A 414 -15.52 -16.83 -26.23
C GLY A 414 -16.48 -17.68 -25.40
N TRP A 415 -16.52 -18.99 -25.65
CA TRP A 415 -17.40 -19.94 -24.95
C TRP A 415 -16.60 -20.77 -23.95
N ARG A 416 -17.10 -20.93 -22.73
CA ARG A 416 -16.49 -21.80 -21.70
C ARG A 416 -17.52 -22.73 -21.09
N LYS A 417 -17.08 -23.92 -20.67
CA LYS A 417 -17.87 -24.80 -19.79
C LYS A 417 -17.77 -24.31 -18.34
N GLY A 418 -18.79 -24.62 -17.52
CA GLY A 418 -18.83 -24.27 -16.10
C GLY A 418 -17.65 -24.84 -15.32
N LYS A 419 -17.19 -24.13 -14.27
CA LYS A 419 -16.09 -24.60 -13.41
C LYS A 419 -16.58 -25.67 -12.43
N ASP A 420 -15.63 -26.40 -11.83
CA ASP A 420 -15.91 -27.53 -10.93
C ASP A 420 -16.73 -27.22 -9.66
N ASN A 421 -16.98 -25.94 -9.37
CA ASN A 421 -17.78 -25.46 -8.24
C ASN A 421 -19.06 -24.69 -8.69
N GLU A 422 -19.52 -24.89 -9.92
CA GLU A 422 -20.78 -24.30 -10.43
C GLU A 422 -21.80 -25.41 -10.76
N ASP A 423 -23.09 -25.18 -10.45
CA ASP A 423 -24.21 -26.15 -10.57
C ASP A 423 -24.49 -26.65 -12.00
N ASP A 424 -23.81 -26.11 -13.01
CA ASP A 424 -24.03 -26.37 -14.44
C ASP A 424 -22.72 -26.76 -15.16
N LYS A 425 -22.01 -27.79 -14.67
CA LYS A 425 -20.70 -28.22 -15.23
C LYS A 425 -20.71 -28.58 -16.72
N GLU A 426 -21.84 -29.06 -17.24
CA GLU A 426 -21.93 -29.52 -18.64
C GLU A 426 -22.48 -28.47 -19.62
N LYS A 427 -23.00 -27.33 -19.16
CA LYS A 427 -23.55 -26.29 -20.03
C LYS A 427 -22.45 -25.31 -20.48
N GLU A 428 -22.24 -25.22 -21.79
CA GLU A 428 -21.40 -24.17 -22.40
C GLU A 428 -22.10 -22.80 -22.28
N ARG A 429 -21.42 -21.81 -21.70
CA ARG A 429 -21.90 -20.43 -21.61
C ARG A 429 -20.93 -19.49 -22.31
N SER A 430 -21.48 -18.50 -23.01
CA SER A 430 -20.71 -17.45 -23.67
C SER A 430 -20.21 -16.43 -22.64
N THR A 431 -18.93 -16.12 -22.68
CA THR A 431 -18.28 -15.10 -21.86
C THR A 431 -17.72 -13.99 -22.74
N LYS A 432 -17.96 -12.74 -22.31
CA LYS A 432 -17.27 -11.58 -22.86
C LYS A 432 -15.82 -11.63 -22.36
N ILE A 433 -14.87 -11.79 -23.27
CA ILE A 433 -13.45 -11.66 -22.91
C ILE A 433 -13.19 -10.16 -22.86
N SER A 434 -13.14 -9.60 -21.64
CA SER A 434 -12.68 -8.23 -21.45
C SER A 434 -11.20 -8.17 -21.84
N VAL A 435 -10.83 -7.17 -22.66
CA VAL A 435 -9.44 -6.90 -23.07
C VAL A 435 -8.51 -6.73 -21.85
N PHE A 436 -9.05 -6.42 -20.68
CA PHE A 436 -8.31 -6.32 -19.42
C PHE A 436 -7.86 -7.67 -18.81
N LEU A 437 -8.51 -8.80 -19.16
CA LEU A 437 -8.15 -10.12 -18.62
C LEU A 437 -6.95 -10.77 -19.33
N SER A 438 -6.42 -10.18 -20.41
CA SER A 438 -5.22 -10.67 -21.09
C SER A 438 -3.92 -10.23 -20.42
N ILE A 439 -3.94 -9.28 -19.48
CA ILE A 439 -2.71 -8.78 -18.82
C ILE A 439 -2.43 -9.54 -17.50
N ILE A 440 -3.44 -10.18 -16.89
CA ILE A 440 -3.30 -10.87 -15.59
C ILE A 440 -2.73 -12.30 -15.73
N ASN A 441 -2.64 -12.86 -16.93
CA ASN A 441 -1.99 -14.16 -17.16
C ASN A 441 -0.53 -14.06 -17.62
N TRP A 442 0.12 -12.91 -17.41
CA TRP A 442 1.54 -12.71 -17.70
C TRP A 442 2.24 -11.85 -16.64
N LEU A 443 2.07 -12.22 -15.37
CA LEU A 443 2.91 -11.92 -14.19
C LEU A 443 2.51 -12.93 -13.11
#